data_AF-A0A1H3HNQ3-F1
#
_entry.id   AF-A0A1H3HNQ3-F1
#
_cell.length_a   1.000
_cell.length_b   1.000
_cell.length_c   1.000
_cell.angle_alpha   90.00
_cell.angle_beta   90.00
_cell.angle_gamma   90.00
#
_symmetry.space_group_name_H-M   'P 1'
#
loop_
_entity.id
_entity.type
_entity.pdbx_description
1 polymer ?
#
loop_
_entity_poly.entity_id
_entity_poly.type
_entity_poly.pdbx_seq_one_letter_code
_entity_poly.pdbx_strand_id
1 'polypeptide(L)'
;MSVQYKASIQARRIVASLLVPTDVPFKDYLKATDYCTAIMIYTERPADYEYMVQWRAAFAALMVAGPEERQRLLKRLREDCKRGHSPLPSLQPDTVHEAD
;
A
#
# COMPACT_ATOMS: atom_id res chain seq x y z
N MET A 1 0.08 -21.44 -16.85
CA MET A 1 -1.21 -20.76 -16.56
C MET A 1 -1.06 -20.05 -15.22
N SER A 2 -0.76 -18.74 -15.22
CA SER A 2 -0.69 -17.98 -13.97
C SER A 2 -2.12 -17.66 -13.54
N VAL A 3 -2.66 -18.46 -12.64
CA VAL A 3 -3.85 -18.06 -11.89
C VAL A 3 -3.39 -16.86 -11.06
N GLN A 4 -3.65 -15.64 -11.54
CA GLN A 4 -3.56 -14.43 -10.72
C GLN A 4 -4.62 -14.59 -9.64
N TYR A 5 -4.28 -15.27 -8.55
CA TYR A 5 -5.14 -15.33 -7.39
C TYR A 5 -5.27 -13.91 -6.86
N LYS A 6 -6.41 -13.27 -7.14
CA LYS A 6 -6.72 -11.95 -6.61
C LYS A 6 -6.88 -12.07 -5.09
N ALA A 7 -6.34 -11.10 -4.36
CA ALA A 7 -6.54 -10.99 -2.92
C ALA A 7 -8.03 -11.02 -2.55
N SER A 8 -8.32 -11.59 -1.39
CA SER A 8 -9.66 -11.69 -0.85
C SER A 8 -10.33 -10.32 -0.72
N ILE A 9 -11.67 -10.30 -0.74
CA ILE A 9 -12.43 -9.07 -0.52
C ILE A 9 -12.11 -8.49 0.86
N GLN A 10 -11.89 -9.35 1.85
CA GLN A 10 -11.54 -8.93 3.21
C GLN A 10 -10.19 -8.21 3.26
N ALA A 11 -9.15 -8.79 2.64
CA ALA A 11 -7.83 -8.17 2.54
C ALA A 11 -7.90 -6.78 1.88
N ARG A 12 -8.66 -6.68 0.78
CA ARG A 12 -8.88 -5.41 0.07
C ARG A 12 -9.64 -4.37 0.90
N ARG A 13 -10.66 -4.79 1.66
CA ARG A 13 -11.43 -3.90 2.55
C ARG A 13 -10.57 -3.34 3.68
N ILE A 14 -9.72 -4.17 4.28
CA ILE A 14 -8.79 -3.75 5.34
C ILE A 14 -7.85 -2.68 4.80
N VAL A 15 -7.15 -2.94 3.71
CA VAL A 15 -6.25 -1.95 3.08
C VAL A 15 -6.98 -0.66 2.74
N ALA A 16 -8.16 -0.74 2.12
CA ALA A 16 -8.94 0.45 1.77
C ALA A 16 -9.29 1.32 3.00
N SER A 17 -9.54 0.70 4.15
CA SER A 17 -9.83 1.42 5.41
C SER A 17 -8.61 2.11 6.01
N LEU A 18 -7.40 1.66 5.66
CA LEU A 18 -6.13 2.20 6.16
C LEU A 18 -5.57 3.33 5.25
N LEU A 19 -6.13 3.51 4.05
CA LEU A 19 -5.74 4.56 3.10
C LEU A 19 -6.56 5.84 3.30
N VAL A 20 -6.49 6.39 4.51
CA VAL A 20 -7.16 7.64 4.90
C VAL A 20 -6.12 8.74 5.22
N PRO A 21 -6.43 10.01 4.94
CA PRO A 21 -5.62 11.12 5.45
C PRO A 21 -5.53 11.06 6.98
N THR A 22 -4.39 11.47 7.52
CA THR A 22 -4.14 11.47 8.97
C THR A 22 -3.21 12.62 9.36
N ASP A 23 -3.46 13.18 10.55
CA ASP A 23 -2.64 14.20 11.20
C ASP A 23 -1.44 13.61 11.97
N VAL A 24 -1.45 12.29 12.23
CA VAL A 24 -0.39 11.55 12.94
C VAL A 24 0.18 10.43 12.05
N PRO A 25 0.71 10.78 10.86
CA PRO A 25 1.09 9.86 9.78
C PRO A 25 2.02 8.74 10.22
N PHE A 26 3.05 9.06 11.02
CA PHE A 26 4.01 8.05 11.44
C PHE A 26 3.32 6.93 12.22
N LYS A 27 2.52 7.31 13.23
CA LYS A 27 1.82 6.37 14.11
C LYS A 27 0.77 5.54 13.37
N ASP A 28 -0.04 6.19 12.54
CA ASP A 28 -1.15 5.52 11.88
C ASP A 28 -0.69 4.59 10.77
N TYR A 29 0.33 4.99 9.99
CA TYR A 29 0.89 4.10 8.97
C TYR A 29 1.78 3.01 9.57
N LEU A 30 2.45 3.24 10.70
CA LEU A 30 3.09 2.15 11.45
C LEU A 30 2.06 1.09 11.86
N LYS A 31 0.92 1.51 12.42
CA LYS A 31 -0.18 0.60 12.75
C LYS A 31 -0.70 -0.14 11.51
N ALA A 32 -0.79 0.53 10.37
CA ALA A 32 -1.16 -0.11 9.10
C ALA A 32 -0.13 -1.18 8.68
N THR A 33 1.17 -0.91 8.82
CA THR A 33 2.22 -1.92 8.56
C THR A 33 2.14 -3.13 9.49
N ASP A 34 1.81 -2.91 10.77
CA ASP A 34 1.63 -3.98 11.75
C ASP A 34 0.39 -4.84 11.43
N TYR A 35 -0.72 -4.23 11.02
CA TYR A 35 -1.89 -4.98 10.56
C TYR A 35 -1.59 -5.84 9.34
N CYS A 36 -0.88 -5.31 8.34
CA CYS A 36 -0.45 -6.11 7.20
C CYS A 36 0.42 -7.29 7.66
N THR A 37 1.35 -7.05 8.58
CA THR A 37 2.24 -8.09 9.12
C THR A 37 1.45 -9.17 9.86
N ALA A 38 0.48 -8.80 10.69
CA ALA A 38 -0.38 -9.76 11.37
C ALA A 38 -1.15 -10.63 10.36
N ILE A 39 -1.74 -10.03 9.32
CA ILE A 39 -2.46 -10.79 8.29
C ILE A 39 -1.50 -11.73 7.54
N MET A 40 -0.29 -11.28 7.22
CA MET A 40 0.73 -12.11 6.57
C MET A 40 1.08 -13.35 7.41
N ILE A 41 1.16 -13.21 8.74
CA ILE A 41 1.48 -14.32 9.66
C ILE A 41 0.33 -15.34 9.73
N TYR A 42 -0.92 -14.87 9.71
CA TYR A 42 -2.09 -15.73 9.99
C TYR A 42 -2.85 -16.17 8.74
N THR A 43 -2.50 -15.70 7.55
CA THR A 43 -3.19 -16.09 6.32
C THR A 43 -2.57 -17.34 5.70
N GLU A 44 -3.41 -18.30 5.34
CA GLU A 44 -3.01 -19.48 4.55
C GLU A 44 -3.14 -19.23 3.04
N ARG A 45 -3.61 -18.04 2.64
CA ARG A 45 -3.84 -17.68 1.23
C ARG A 45 -2.63 -16.93 0.67
N PRO A 46 -1.87 -17.51 -0.29
CA PRO A 46 -0.69 -16.84 -0.86
C PRO A 46 -1.00 -15.48 -1.48
N ALA A 47 -2.17 -15.34 -2.12
CA ALA A 47 -2.61 -14.07 -2.70
C ALA A 47 -2.82 -12.95 -1.68
N ASP A 48 -3.31 -13.28 -0.49
CA ASP A 48 -3.52 -12.30 0.58
C ASP A 48 -2.16 -11.93 1.19
N TYR A 49 -1.27 -12.91 1.33
CA TYR A 49 0.12 -12.67 1.76
C TYR A 49 0.84 -11.70 0.82
N GLU A 50 0.89 -12.00 -0.49
CA GLU A 50 1.55 -11.15 -1.49
C GLU A 50 0.95 -9.74 -1.54
N TYR A 51 -0.39 -9.65 -1.48
CA TYR A 51 -1.08 -8.38 -1.44
C TYR A 51 -0.67 -7.56 -0.21
N MET A 52 -0.65 -8.17 0.98
CA MET A 52 -0.27 -7.49 2.22
C MET A 52 1.21 -7.09 2.23
N VAL A 53 2.11 -7.87 1.62
CA VAL A 53 3.53 -7.49 1.45
C VAL A 53 3.66 -6.18 0.67
N GLN A 54 2.94 -6.07 -0.46
CA GLN A 54 2.99 -4.87 -1.30
C GLN A 54 2.41 -3.65 -0.59
N TRP A 55 1.27 -3.80 0.09
CA TRP A 55 0.63 -2.71 0.82
C TRP A 55 1.39 -2.31 2.08
N ARG A 56 2.07 -3.25 2.75
CA ARG A 56 2.99 -2.95 3.85
C ARG A 56 4.13 -2.03 3.39
N ALA A 57 4.71 -2.29 2.22
CA ALA A 57 5.73 -1.40 1.65
C ALA A 57 5.17 0.00 1.36
N ALA A 58 3.94 0.10 0.85
CA ALA A 58 3.27 1.37 0.59
C ALA A 58 2.99 2.18 1.87
N PHE A 59 2.54 1.53 2.95
CA PHE A 59 2.36 2.20 4.24
C PHE A 59 3.70 2.64 4.86
N ALA A 60 4.75 1.84 4.71
CA ALA A 60 6.09 2.25 5.14
C ALA A 60 6.57 3.51 4.37
N ALA A 61 6.29 3.62 3.07
CA ALA A 61 6.59 4.82 2.30
C ALA A 61 5.77 6.04 2.78
N LEU A 62 4.47 5.88 3.03
CA LEU A 62 3.61 6.95 3.57
C LEU A 62 4.06 7.43 4.96
N MET A 63 4.60 6.52 5.77
CA MET A 63 5.14 6.79 7.11
C MET A 63 6.34 7.73 7.07
N VAL A 64 7.21 7.60 6.06
CA VAL A 64 8.48 8.35 5.96
C VAL A 64 8.44 9.54 4.99
N ALA A 65 7.47 9.57 4.06
CA ALA A 65 7.33 10.65 3.08
C ALA A 65 7.08 12.01 3.74
N GLY A 66 7.60 13.09 3.14
CA GLY A 66 7.31 14.47 3.55
C GLY A 66 5.84 14.85 3.33
N PRO A 67 5.32 15.94 3.94
CA PRO A 67 3.88 16.26 3.90
C PRO A 67 3.26 16.33 2.50
N GLU A 68 3.87 17.05 1.57
CA GLU A 68 3.36 17.22 0.20
C GLU A 68 3.47 15.93 -0.64
N GLU A 69 4.61 15.25 -0.54
CA GLU A 69 4.84 13.97 -1.20
C GLU A 69 3.85 12.92 -0.69
N ARG A 70 3.61 12.86 0.61
CA ARG A 70 2.66 11.93 1.23
C ARG A 70 1.25 12.16 0.72
N GLN A 71 0.81 13.40 0.57
CA GLN A 71 -0.52 13.69 -0.01
C GLN A 71 -0.63 13.19 -1.45
N ARG A 72 0.39 13.44 -2.28
CA ARG A 72 0.45 12.95 -3.66
C ARG A 72 0.46 11.42 -3.72
N LEU A 73 1.30 10.79 -2.91
CA LEU A 73 1.43 9.35 -2.82
C LEU A 73 0.13 8.69 -2.35
N LEU A 74 -0.49 9.23 -1.29
CA LEU A 74 -1.77 8.72 -0.78
C LEU A 74 -2.86 8.79 -1.85
N LYS A 75 -2.90 9.86 -2.64
CA LYS A 75 -3.86 9.97 -3.76
C LYS A 75 -3.64 8.86 -4.78
N ARG A 76 -2.41 8.65 -5.25
CA ARG A 76 -2.06 7.57 -6.20
C ARG A 76 -2.43 6.19 -5.66
N LEU A 77 -2.04 5.91 -4.41
CA LEU A 77 -2.32 4.63 -3.75
C LEU A 77 -3.83 4.37 -3.60
N ARG A 78 -4.65 5.38 -3.32
CA ARG A 78 -6.12 5.20 -3.28
C ARG A 78 -6.69 4.84 -4.64
N GLU A 79 -6.16 5.42 -5.72
CA GLU A 79 -6.55 5.08 -7.09
C GLU A 79 -6.15 3.64 -7.45
N ASP A 80 -4.92 3.24 -7.11
CA ASP A 80 -4.45 1.87 -7.31
C ASP A 80 -5.29 0.86 -6.53
N CYS A 81 -5.58 1.14 -5.25
CA CYS A 81 -6.43 0.30 -4.42
C CYS A 81 -7.84 0.14 -5.03
N LYS A 82 -8.42 1.23 -5.55
CA LYS A 82 -9.75 1.20 -6.19
C LYS A 82 -9.75 0.37 -7.48
N ARG A 83 -8.68 0.46 -8.28
CA ARG A 83 -8.52 -0.29 -9.54
C ARG A 83 -8.04 -1.74 -9.31
N GLY A 84 -7.61 -2.08 -8.09
CA GLY A 84 -7.03 -3.37 -7.76
C GLY A 84 -5.63 -3.56 -8.34
N HIS A 85 -4.91 -2.46 -8.57
CA HIS A 85 -3.52 -2.47 -9.01
C HIS A 85 -2.57 -2.67 -7.83
N SER A 86 -1.35 -3.14 -8.15
CA SER A 86 -0.26 -3.16 -7.19
C SER A 86 0.14 -1.72 -6.82
N PRO A 87 0.46 -1.44 -5.55
CA PRO A 87 0.96 -0.12 -5.14
C PRO A 87 2.42 0.12 -5.52
N LEU A 88 3.19 -0.92 -5.88
CA LEU A 88 4.63 -0.82 -6.10
C LEU A 88 5.04 0.19 -7.20
N PRO A 89 4.34 0.29 -8.34
CA PRO A 89 4.65 1.31 -9.35
C PRO A 89 4.53 2.74 -8.82
N SER A 90 3.56 2.99 -7.93
CA SER A 90 3.36 4.31 -7.30
C SER A 90 4.44 4.70 -6.29
N LEU A 91 5.28 3.73 -5.87
CA LEU A 91 6.43 3.96 -4.98
C LEU A 91 7.70 4.32 -5.74
N GLN A 92 7.71 4.16 -7.07
CA GLN A 92 8.87 4.59 -7.85
C GLN A 92 8.98 6.12 -7.78
N PRO A 93 10.18 6.66 -7.54
CA PRO A 93 10.40 8.09 -7.66
C PRO A 93 10.01 8.51 -9.07
N ASP A 94 9.34 9.67 -9.19
CA ASP A 94 9.08 10.26 -10.50
C ASP A 94 10.45 10.40 -11.17
N THR A 95 10.71 9.61 -12.21
CA THR A 95 11.98 9.68 -12.93
C THR A 95 12.06 11.06 -13.53
N VAL A 96 12.87 11.92 -12.93
CA VAL A 96 13.24 13.20 -13.51
C VAL A 96 13.91 12.83 -14.83
N HIS A 97 13.26 13.14 -15.95
CA HIS A 97 13.95 13.24 -17.22
C HIS A 97 15.00 14.35 -17.02
N GLU A 98 16.24 13.98 -16.70
CA GLU A 98 17.39 14.82 -17.03
C GLU A 98 17.40 14.91 -18.56
N ALA A 99 16.81 15.99 -19.06
CA ALA A 99 17.06 16.47 -20.40
C ALA A 99 18.41 17.21 -20.35
N ASP A 100 19.46 16.53 -20.77
CA ASP A 100 20.66 17.15 -21.34
C ASP A 100 20.40 17.53 -22.81
#